data_AF-A0AAW8DR95-F1
#
_entry.id   AF-A0AAW8DR95-F1
#
_cell.length_a   1.000
_cell.length_b   1.000
_cell.length_c   1.000
_cell.angle_alpha   90.00
_cell.angle_beta   90.00
_cell.angle_gamma   90.00
#
_symmetry.space_group_name_H-M   'P 1'
#
loop_
_entity.id
_entity.type
_entity.pdbx_description
1 polymer ?
#
loop_
_entity_poly.entity_id
_entity_poly.type
_entity_poly.pdbx_seq_one_letter_code
_entity_poly.pdbx_strand_id
1 'polypeptide(L)'
;MTHARRQLAGKNDTPNELPAVISAVAGVSVATLIQAHTLVPYDGAVVGTVNTDWCDESYSSCQLRSRGTSNRVHVRALCPMCTDEDLRFWGFSYWRRSQQIDGLVWCQKHECPLFRTTGQGTWQTLPHELLDKARPESDAVLADAIENPVLRRYAETCAELLHRPRPLVSFQVLRSLIPRAYACGLVVEQRATGTRLSDLAVERISGPWQQLFWKELSSKAPGAYLPSLDDTLVRLRSGSCHHDYALAFALLYDSVDEAFNDLQRKLPTYRSLLPLLNVEAARVPRYAAARRKECMENRPERLRLAVKSVLSGATLDAAARAVGWGGNSVGRMLAQCLVAAESFTPREATGIACSPVQTPV
;
A
#
# COMPACT_ATOMS: atom_id res chain seq x y z
N MET A 1 7.29 -37.01 -0.46
CA MET A 1 6.46 -35.81 -0.18
C MET A 1 6.96 -34.49 -0.78
N THR A 2 8.09 -34.47 -1.50
CA THR A 2 8.61 -33.29 -2.23
C THR A 2 7.85 -33.00 -3.54
N HIS A 3 7.04 -33.96 -4.03
CA HIS A 3 6.33 -33.88 -5.30
C HIS A 3 5.04 -33.02 -5.25
N ALA A 4 4.29 -33.07 -4.14
CA ALA A 4 3.07 -32.27 -3.95
C ALA A 4 3.36 -30.76 -3.82
N ARG A 5 4.56 -30.39 -3.31
CA ARG A 5 4.98 -28.98 -3.18
C ARG A 5 5.38 -28.32 -4.51
N ARG A 6 5.77 -29.10 -5.53
CA ARG A 6 6.02 -28.56 -6.88
C ARG A 6 4.74 -28.20 -7.63
N GLN A 7 3.61 -28.81 -7.27
CA GLN A 7 2.32 -28.51 -7.91
C GLN A 7 1.78 -27.14 -7.49
N LEU A 8 1.95 -26.74 -6.22
CA LEU A 8 1.55 -25.41 -5.74
C LEU A 8 2.36 -24.26 -6.36
N ALA A 9 3.63 -24.53 -6.74
CA ALA A 9 4.53 -23.54 -7.31
C ALA A 9 4.51 -23.51 -8.85
N GLY A 10 3.66 -24.30 -9.51
CA GLY A 10 3.50 -24.30 -10.96
C GLY A 10 4.82 -24.45 -11.71
N LYS A 11 5.41 -25.65 -11.70
CA LYS A 11 6.63 -25.89 -12.49
C LYS A 11 6.40 -26.14 -13.99
N ASN A 12 5.17 -26.04 -14.46
CA ASN A 12 4.77 -26.08 -15.87
C ASN A 12 3.62 -25.07 -16.04
N ASP A 13 3.42 -24.54 -17.25
CA ASP A 13 2.32 -23.65 -17.66
C ASP A 13 0.90 -24.18 -17.40
N THR A 14 0.73 -25.27 -16.65
CA THR A 14 -0.55 -25.70 -16.11
C THR A 14 -1.02 -24.67 -15.08
N PRO A 15 -2.15 -23.97 -15.30
CA PRO A 15 -2.73 -23.06 -14.32
C PRO A 15 -2.91 -23.81 -13.00
N ASN A 16 -2.60 -23.15 -11.90
CA ASN A 16 -2.69 -23.74 -10.57
C ASN A 16 -4.17 -24.08 -10.29
N GLU A 17 -4.56 -25.34 -10.50
CA GLU A 17 -5.97 -25.80 -10.45
C GLU A 17 -6.53 -25.80 -9.03
N LEU A 18 -5.70 -25.70 -7.99
CA LEU A 18 -6.15 -25.86 -6.61
C LEU A 18 -7.20 -24.82 -6.17
N PRO A 19 -7.01 -23.50 -6.36
CA PRO A 19 -8.07 -22.53 -6.08
C PRO A 19 -9.36 -22.80 -6.85
N ALA A 20 -9.28 -23.30 -8.09
CA ALA A 20 -10.44 -23.65 -8.91
C ALA A 20 -11.17 -24.89 -8.35
N VAL A 21 -10.43 -25.91 -7.91
CA VAL A 21 -11.01 -27.10 -7.25
C VAL A 21 -11.68 -26.72 -5.93
N ILE A 22 -11.02 -25.94 -5.08
CA ILE A 22 -11.61 -25.48 -3.81
C ILE A 22 -12.85 -24.63 -4.07
N SER A 23 -12.77 -23.70 -5.04
CA SER A 23 -13.88 -22.87 -5.50
C SER A 23 -15.08 -23.72 -5.94
N ALA A 24 -14.85 -24.74 -6.76
CA ALA A 24 -15.91 -25.65 -7.24
C ALA A 24 -16.57 -26.44 -6.09
N VAL A 25 -15.77 -26.95 -5.14
CA VAL A 25 -16.29 -27.69 -3.98
C VAL A 25 -17.04 -26.78 -3.00
N ALA A 26 -16.53 -25.57 -2.77
CA ALA A 26 -17.12 -24.60 -1.84
C ALA A 26 -18.32 -23.84 -2.43
N GLY A 27 -18.58 -23.94 -3.74
CA GLY A 27 -19.67 -23.21 -4.40
C GLY A 27 -19.47 -21.69 -4.41
N VAL A 28 -18.23 -21.21 -4.35
CA VAL A 28 -17.87 -19.78 -4.40
C VAL A 28 -16.92 -19.52 -5.56
N SER A 29 -16.88 -18.32 -6.11
CA SER A 29 -15.92 -18.01 -7.18
C SER A 29 -14.46 -18.07 -6.68
N VAL A 30 -13.51 -18.33 -7.58
CA VAL A 30 -12.07 -18.25 -7.27
C VAL A 30 -11.72 -16.86 -6.73
N ALA A 31 -12.38 -15.81 -7.23
CA ALA A 31 -12.19 -14.46 -6.75
C ALA A 31 -12.61 -14.29 -5.29
N THR A 32 -13.78 -14.78 -4.93
CA THR A 32 -14.26 -14.77 -3.55
C THR A 32 -13.32 -15.57 -2.65
N LEU A 33 -12.86 -16.74 -3.09
CA LEU A 33 -11.94 -17.57 -2.33
C LEU A 33 -10.62 -16.83 -2.04
N ILE A 34 -10.00 -16.23 -3.05
CA ILE A 34 -8.73 -15.51 -2.87
C ILE A 34 -8.92 -14.26 -2.00
N GLN A 35 -10.01 -13.52 -2.24
CA GLN A 35 -10.36 -12.33 -1.48
C GLN A 35 -10.64 -12.62 0.00
N ALA A 36 -11.24 -13.77 0.32
CA ALA A 36 -11.65 -14.14 1.68
C ALA A 36 -10.62 -15.02 2.42
N HIS A 37 -9.73 -15.71 1.71
CA HIS A 37 -8.86 -16.75 2.30
C HIS A 37 -7.36 -16.60 1.99
N THR A 38 -6.91 -15.49 1.39
CA THR A 38 -5.47 -15.22 1.19
C THR A 38 -5.05 -13.79 1.55
N LEU A 39 -3.74 -13.55 1.67
CA LEU A 39 -3.19 -12.19 1.82
C LEU A 39 -3.10 -11.40 0.51
N VAL A 40 -3.52 -11.97 -0.64
CA VAL A 40 -3.44 -11.28 -1.95
C VAL A 40 -4.10 -9.90 -1.95
N PRO A 41 -5.27 -9.66 -1.32
CA PRO A 41 -5.87 -8.33 -1.28
C PRO A 41 -4.97 -7.30 -0.59
N TYR A 42 -4.27 -7.71 0.46
CA TYR A 42 -3.32 -6.89 1.18
C TYR A 42 -2.03 -6.70 0.36
N ASP A 43 -1.45 -7.79 -0.14
CA ASP A 43 -0.21 -7.78 -0.93
C ASP A 43 -0.30 -6.91 -2.19
N GLY A 44 -1.49 -6.90 -2.79
CA GLY A 44 -1.86 -6.15 -3.98
C GLY A 44 -2.71 -4.92 -3.69
N ALA A 45 -2.77 -4.45 -2.44
CA ALA A 45 -3.70 -3.39 -2.03
C ALA A 45 -3.50 -2.07 -2.77
N VAL A 46 -2.33 -1.85 -3.38
CA VAL A 46 -2.05 -0.70 -4.25
C VAL A 46 -1.47 -1.16 -5.59
N VAL A 47 -2.12 -0.76 -6.69
CA VAL A 47 -1.74 -1.11 -8.07
C VAL A 47 -1.41 0.12 -8.90
N GLY A 48 -0.51 -0.04 -9.87
CA GLY A 48 -0.12 1.06 -10.78
C GLY A 48 -1.15 1.40 -11.87
N THR A 49 -2.22 0.62 -11.99
CA THR A 49 -3.19 0.66 -13.09
C THR A 49 -4.54 1.18 -12.65
N VAL A 50 -5.18 2.02 -13.48
CA VAL A 50 -6.49 2.62 -13.19
C VAL A 50 -7.65 1.68 -13.53
N ASN A 51 -7.45 0.69 -14.42
CA ASN A 51 -8.57 -0.04 -15.02
C ASN A 51 -8.23 -1.49 -15.42
N THR A 52 -7.57 -2.22 -14.54
CA THR A 52 -7.59 -3.68 -14.66
C THR A 52 -8.80 -4.15 -13.88
N ASP A 53 -9.75 -4.80 -14.56
CA ASP A 53 -10.85 -5.56 -13.97
C ASP A 53 -10.28 -6.57 -12.98
N TRP A 54 -10.02 -6.10 -11.77
CA TRP A 54 -9.60 -6.92 -10.64
C TRP A 54 -10.64 -8.00 -10.34
N CYS A 55 -11.87 -7.78 -10.81
CA CYS A 55 -13.03 -8.56 -10.42
C CYS A 55 -13.19 -9.91 -11.11
N ASP A 56 -12.69 -10.16 -12.32
CA ASP A 56 -13.35 -11.26 -13.06
C ASP A 56 -12.49 -12.50 -13.27
N GLU A 57 -11.15 -12.41 -13.39
CA GLU A 57 -10.27 -13.59 -13.53
C GLU A 57 -8.77 -13.25 -13.44
N SER A 58 -8.43 -11.97 -13.20
CA SER A 58 -7.07 -11.43 -13.35
C SER A 58 -6.17 -11.65 -12.14
N TYR A 59 -6.34 -12.75 -11.39
CA TYR A 59 -5.34 -13.26 -10.43
C TYR A 59 -4.04 -13.72 -11.11
N SER A 60 -3.88 -13.37 -12.38
CA SER A 60 -2.92 -13.86 -13.36
C SER A 60 -1.54 -13.23 -13.29
N SER A 61 -1.33 -12.20 -12.46
CA SER A 61 0.04 -11.80 -12.12
C SER A 61 0.67 -12.95 -11.31
N CYS A 62 1.57 -13.70 -11.96
CA CYS A 62 2.39 -14.73 -11.33
C CYS A 62 3.06 -14.21 -10.03
N GLN A 63 3.33 -12.91 -9.97
CA GLN A 63 3.86 -12.22 -8.80
C GLN A 63 2.90 -12.19 -7.62
N LEU A 64 1.61 -11.94 -7.81
CA LEU A 64 0.63 -11.95 -6.71
C LEU A 64 0.38 -13.38 -6.22
N ARG A 65 0.29 -14.36 -7.14
CA ARG A 65 0.16 -15.77 -6.76
C ARG A 65 1.36 -16.28 -5.98
N SER A 66 2.57 -15.97 -6.42
CA SER A 66 3.79 -16.36 -5.71
C SER A 66 3.98 -15.63 -4.37
N ARG A 67 3.25 -14.55 -4.12
CA ARG A 67 3.26 -13.82 -2.84
C ARG A 67 2.22 -14.33 -1.85
N GLY A 68 0.97 -14.46 -2.28
CA GLY A 68 -0.08 -15.06 -1.44
C GLY A 68 0.21 -16.51 -1.05
N THR A 69 1.08 -17.21 -1.80
CA THR A 69 1.57 -18.57 -1.51
C THR A 69 3.04 -18.62 -1.10
N SER A 70 3.72 -17.48 -0.96
CA SER A 70 5.14 -17.45 -0.59
C SER A 70 5.34 -17.96 0.83
N ASN A 71 6.07 -19.06 0.98
CA ASN A 71 6.59 -19.52 2.26
C ASN A 71 7.71 -18.61 2.83
N ARG A 72 7.83 -17.36 2.36
CA ARG A 72 9.00 -16.49 2.63
C ARG A 72 9.13 -16.09 4.09
N VAL A 73 8.04 -16.12 4.83
CA VAL A 73 8.06 -15.91 6.27
C VAL A 73 7.71 -17.24 6.92
N HIS A 74 8.66 -17.87 7.61
CA HIS A 74 8.42 -19.08 8.41
C HIS A 74 7.67 -18.78 9.72
N VAL A 75 7.26 -17.53 9.92
CA VAL A 75 6.52 -17.07 11.09
C VAL A 75 5.03 -17.13 10.80
N ARG A 76 4.26 -17.79 11.67
CA ARG A 76 2.79 -17.72 11.67
C ARG A 76 2.35 -17.09 12.97
N ALA A 77 1.41 -16.16 12.89
CA ALA A 77 0.83 -15.56 14.08
C ALA A 77 -0.55 -16.14 14.35
N LEU A 78 -0.90 -16.28 15.62
CA LEU A 78 -2.22 -16.70 16.06
C LEU A 78 -2.64 -15.89 17.28
N CYS A 79 -3.95 -15.71 17.43
CA CYS A 79 -4.55 -15.21 18.66
C CYS A 79 -5.13 -16.39 19.45
N PRO A 80 -4.76 -16.60 20.73
CA PRO A 80 -5.33 -17.65 21.56
C PRO A 80 -6.86 -17.54 21.68
N MET A 81 -7.38 -16.32 21.79
CA MET A 81 -8.83 -16.08 21.90
C MET A 81 -9.58 -16.42 20.60
N CYS A 82 -9.08 -15.98 19.43
CA CYS A 82 -9.66 -16.42 18.14
C CYS A 82 -9.62 -17.94 18.00
N THR A 83 -8.53 -18.57 18.44
CA THR A 83 -8.34 -20.02 18.34
C THR A 83 -9.37 -20.77 19.18
N ASP A 84 -9.61 -20.33 20.40
CA ASP A 84 -10.65 -20.86 21.30
C ASP A 84 -12.07 -20.61 20.75
N GLU A 85 -12.36 -19.41 20.21
CA GLU A 85 -13.63 -19.13 19.52
C GLU A 85 -13.86 -20.08 18.34
N ASP A 86 -12.85 -20.30 17.51
CA ASP A 86 -12.94 -21.17 16.34
C ASP A 86 -13.17 -22.63 16.76
N LEU A 87 -12.52 -23.10 17.82
CA LEU A 87 -12.75 -24.43 18.39
C LEU A 87 -14.17 -24.60 18.93
N ARG A 88 -14.70 -23.62 19.66
CA ARG A 88 -16.05 -23.68 20.22
C ARG A 88 -17.13 -23.62 19.15
N PHE A 89 -16.92 -22.84 18.09
CA PHE A 89 -17.92 -22.61 17.06
C PHE A 89 -17.85 -23.64 15.92
N TRP A 90 -16.65 -23.93 15.40
CA TRP A 90 -16.44 -24.81 14.24
C TRP A 90 -15.95 -26.21 14.60
N GLY A 91 -15.45 -26.43 15.82
CA GLY A 91 -14.78 -27.68 16.21
C GLY A 91 -13.33 -27.79 15.76
N PHE A 92 -12.80 -26.78 15.06
CA PHE A 92 -11.41 -26.70 14.62
C PHE A 92 -10.98 -25.22 14.48
N SER A 93 -9.69 -24.95 14.70
CA SER A 93 -9.13 -23.60 14.49
C SER A 93 -8.48 -23.49 13.10
N TYR A 94 -8.49 -22.30 12.50
CA TYR A 94 -7.78 -22.04 11.24
C TYR A 94 -6.97 -20.73 11.29
N TRP A 95 -5.99 -20.62 10.39
CA TRP A 95 -5.12 -19.45 10.32
C TRP A 95 -5.88 -18.22 9.81
N ARG A 96 -6.08 -17.22 10.66
CA ARG A 96 -6.74 -15.97 10.29
C ARG A 96 -5.78 -15.05 9.57
N ARG A 97 -6.20 -14.51 8.43
CA ARG A 97 -5.38 -13.69 7.53
C ARG A 97 -4.91 -12.39 8.15
N SER A 98 -5.79 -11.70 8.88
CA SER A 98 -5.46 -10.44 9.55
C SER A 98 -4.30 -10.61 10.55
N GLN A 99 -4.15 -11.80 11.12
CA GLN A 99 -3.04 -12.12 12.04
C GLN A 99 -1.73 -12.43 11.30
N GLN A 100 -1.79 -12.69 9.99
CA GLN A 100 -0.60 -12.99 9.18
C GLN A 100 0.03 -11.74 8.55
N ILE A 101 -0.47 -10.53 8.86
CA ILE A 101 0.12 -9.28 8.37
C ILE A 101 1.40 -8.99 9.16
N ASP A 102 2.50 -8.79 8.44
CA ASP A 102 3.78 -8.44 9.04
C ASP A 102 3.72 -7.07 9.75
N GLY A 103 4.37 -7.00 10.92
CA GLY A 103 4.33 -5.82 11.80
C GLY A 103 3.15 -5.79 12.78
N LEU A 104 2.12 -6.62 12.63
CA LEU A 104 1.05 -6.69 13.65
C LEU A 104 1.47 -7.59 14.81
N VAL A 105 1.47 -7.04 16.03
CA VAL A 105 1.87 -7.79 17.24
C VAL A 105 0.73 -8.04 18.22
N TRP A 106 -0.46 -7.52 17.94
CA TRP A 106 -1.68 -7.76 18.72
C TRP A 106 -2.87 -8.04 17.81
N CYS A 107 -3.86 -8.74 18.35
CA CYS A 107 -5.11 -9.02 17.65
C CYS A 107 -6.03 -7.81 17.77
N GLN A 108 -6.47 -7.25 16.65
CA GLN A 108 -7.39 -6.11 16.66
C GLN A 108 -8.80 -6.47 17.16
N LYS A 109 -9.19 -7.76 17.12
CA LYS A 109 -10.49 -8.21 17.63
C LYS A 109 -10.51 -8.36 19.16
N HIS A 110 -9.46 -8.95 19.72
CA HIS A 110 -9.40 -9.30 21.15
C HIS A 110 -8.45 -8.44 21.97
N GLU A 111 -7.75 -7.51 21.32
CA GLU A 111 -6.77 -6.59 21.91
C GLU A 111 -5.68 -7.29 22.75
N CYS A 112 -5.35 -8.53 22.39
CA CYS A 112 -4.33 -9.32 23.08
C CYS A 112 -3.11 -9.58 22.17
N PRO A 113 -1.94 -9.92 22.74
CA PRO A 113 -0.76 -10.25 21.95
C PRO A 113 -1.01 -11.37 20.93
N LEU A 114 -0.40 -11.23 19.74
CA LEU A 114 -0.33 -12.32 18.76
C LEU A 114 0.86 -13.21 19.10
N PHE A 115 0.60 -14.50 19.14
CA PHE A 115 1.59 -15.53 19.41
C PHE A 115 2.17 -16.01 18.09
N ARG A 116 3.49 -16.04 17.99
CA ARG A 116 4.22 -16.41 16.78
C ARG A 116 4.88 -17.77 16.94
N THR A 117 4.78 -18.57 15.89
CA THR A 117 5.47 -19.85 15.77
C THR A 117 6.38 -19.81 14.54
N THR A 118 7.57 -20.40 14.66
CA THR A 118 8.55 -20.49 13.58
C THR A 118 8.79 -21.95 13.21
N GLY A 119 8.98 -22.22 11.91
CA GLY A 119 9.39 -23.55 11.47
C GLY A 119 8.88 -23.95 10.10
N GLN A 120 9.51 -24.97 9.52
CA GLN A 120 8.94 -25.66 8.38
C GLN A 120 7.79 -26.54 8.88
N GLY A 121 6.67 -26.56 8.17
CA GLY A 121 5.53 -27.40 8.56
C GLY A 121 4.37 -26.68 9.24
N THR A 122 4.53 -25.40 9.60
CA THR A 122 3.51 -24.67 10.40
C THR A 122 2.16 -24.56 9.71
N TRP A 123 2.12 -24.54 8.38
CA TRP A 123 0.86 -24.55 7.61
C TRP A 123 0.13 -25.90 7.62
N GLN A 124 0.82 -26.99 7.96
CA GLN A 124 0.25 -28.34 8.03
C GLN A 124 -0.38 -28.65 9.40
N THR A 125 -0.22 -27.74 10.36
CA THR A 125 -0.67 -27.89 11.74
C THR A 125 -1.72 -26.81 12.03
N LEU A 126 -2.73 -27.17 12.83
CA LEU A 126 -3.80 -26.23 13.21
C LEU A 126 -3.28 -25.26 14.29
N PRO A 127 -3.76 -23.99 14.31
CA PRO A 127 -3.32 -23.01 15.30
C PRO A 127 -3.37 -23.49 16.75
N HIS A 128 -4.44 -24.17 17.17
CA HIS A 128 -4.58 -24.65 18.55
C HIS A 128 -3.52 -25.67 18.96
N GLU A 129 -3.05 -26.50 18.02
CA GLU A 129 -1.99 -27.50 18.27
C GLU A 129 -0.61 -26.84 18.45
N LEU A 130 -0.46 -25.56 18.07
CA LEU A 130 0.78 -24.80 18.17
C LEU A 130 0.80 -23.79 19.31
N LEU A 131 -0.29 -23.64 20.08
CA LEU A 131 -0.38 -22.68 21.19
C LEU A 131 0.78 -22.82 22.18
N ASP A 132 1.08 -24.05 22.61
CA ASP A 132 2.13 -24.34 23.59
C ASP A 132 3.54 -24.00 23.11
N LYS A 133 3.74 -23.93 21.78
CA LYS A 133 5.02 -23.62 21.13
C LYS A 133 5.11 -22.17 20.68
N ALA A 134 3.98 -21.50 20.51
CA ALA A 134 3.94 -20.13 20.05
C ALA A 134 4.29 -19.16 21.19
N ARG A 135 4.95 -18.06 20.88
CA ARG A 135 5.35 -17.05 21.87
C ARG A 135 4.98 -15.67 21.36
N PRO A 136 4.50 -14.75 22.21
CA PRO A 136 4.32 -13.37 21.81
C PRO A 136 5.68 -12.70 21.57
N GLU A 137 5.65 -11.53 20.94
CA GLU A 137 6.81 -10.64 20.97
C GLU A 137 7.05 -10.12 22.40
N SER A 138 8.21 -9.50 22.63
CA SER A 138 8.54 -8.96 23.96
C SER A 138 7.53 -7.91 24.43
N ASP A 139 7.34 -7.81 25.76
CA ASP A 139 6.45 -6.81 26.36
C ASP A 139 6.79 -5.38 25.91
N ALA A 140 8.08 -5.08 25.70
CA ALA A 140 8.53 -3.80 25.20
C ALA A 140 8.03 -3.50 23.77
N VAL A 141 8.01 -4.49 22.88
CA VAL A 141 7.47 -4.34 21.51
C VAL A 141 5.95 -4.21 21.55
N LEU A 142 5.28 -4.98 22.41
CA LEU A 142 3.83 -4.92 22.57
C LEU A 142 3.36 -3.56 23.12
N ALA A 143 3.99 -3.08 24.19
CA ALA A 143 3.69 -1.79 24.80
C ALA A 143 3.91 -0.65 23.79
N ASP A 144 5.07 -0.62 23.11
CA ASP A 144 5.38 0.37 22.08
C ASP A 144 4.30 0.38 20.97
N ALA A 145 3.90 -0.80 20.49
CA ALA A 145 2.93 -0.91 19.42
C ALA A 145 1.50 -0.51 19.82
N ILE A 146 1.09 -0.81 21.06
CA ILE A 146 -0.26 -0.52 21.58
C ILE A 146 -0.39 0.94 22.00
N GLU A 147 0.64 1.50 22.64
CA GLU A 147 0.62 2.86 23.16
C GLU A 147 0.83 3.90 22.05
N ASN A 148 1.50 3.53 20.95
CA ASN A 148 1.76 4.43 19.85
C ASN A 148 0.52 4.61 18.93
N PRO A 149 -0.06 5.82 18.84
CA PRO A 149 -1.27 6.06 18.04
C PRO A 149 -1.04 5.88 16.53
N VAL A 150 0.18 6.10 16.02
CA VAL A 150 0.51 5.83 14.61
C VAL A 150 0.49 4.34 14.34
N LEU A 151 1.04 3.51 15.23
CA LEU A 151 1.08 2.06 15.04
C LEU A 151 -0.33 1.43 15.15
N ARG A 152 -1.21 1.99 15.99
CA ARG A 152 -2.63 1.63 16.01
C ARG A 152 -3.32 1.92 14.67
N ARG A 153 -3.16 3.13 14.13
CA ARG A 153 -3.68 3.49 12.80
C ARG A 153 -3.07 2.65 11.68
N TYR A 154 -1.79 2.28 11.80
CA TYR A 154 -1.14 1.38 10.85
C TYR A 154 -1.83 0.01 10.85
N ALA A 155 -2.13 -0.56 12.02
CA ALA A 155 -2.84 -1.83 12.12
C ALA A 155 -4.25 -1.74 11.52
N GLU A 156 -5.00 -0.68 11.85
CA GLU A 156 -6.34 -0.42 11.29
C GLU A 156 -6.28 -0.26 9.77
N THR A 157 -5.32 0.50 9.25
CA THR A 157 -5.12 0.66 7.80
C THR A 157 -4.80 -0.67 7.14
N CYS A 158 -3.95 -1.51 7.76
CA CYS A 158 -3.66 -2.84 7.25
C CYS A 158 -4.92 -3.72 7.16
N ALA A 159 -5.77 -3.67 8.18
CA ALA A 159 -7.03 -4.39 8.18
C ALA A 159 -7.97 -3.89 7.08
N GLU A 160 -8.11 -2.58 6.91
CA GLU A 160 -8.90 -2.01 5.83
C GLU A 160 -8.39 -2.47 4.47
N LEU A 161 -7.08 -2.31 4.19
CA LEU A 161 -6.47 -2.77 2.93
C LEU A 161 -6.70 -4.26 2.67
N LEU A 162 -6.65 -5.12 3.70
CA LEU A 162 -6.91 -6.56 3.57
C LEU A 162 -8.37 -6.88 3.20
N HIS A 163 -9.35 -6.12 3.70
CA HIS A 163 -10.77 -6.39 3.47
C HIS A 163 -11.33 -5.74 2.21
N ARG A 164 -10.58 -4.80 1.60
CA ARG A 164 -11.03 -4.09 0.40
C ARG A 164 -11.32 -5.04 -0.76
N PRO A 165 -12.49 -4.91 -1.41
CA PRO A 165 -12.84 -5.75 -2.56
C PRO A 165 -12.04 -5.40 -3.82
N ARG A 166 -11.45 -4.20 -3.85
CA ARG A 166 -10.66 -3.69 -4.98
C ARG A 166 -9.41 -2.96 -4.48
N PRO A 167 -8.27 -3.15 -5.17
CA PRO A 167 -7.06 -2.44 -4.83
C PRO A 167 -7.22 -0.95 -5.08
N LEU A 168 -6.42 -0.17 -4.38
CA LEU A 168 -6.27 1.25 -4.62
C LEU A 168 -5.41 1.48 -5.85
N VAL A 169 -5.81 2.45 -6.66
CA VAL A 169 -4.98 2.92 -7.77
C VAL A 169 -3.91 3.84 -7.18
N SER A 170 -2.62 3.60 -7.46
CA SER A 170 -1.51 4.39 -6.92
C SER A 170 -1.64 5.88 -7.23
N PHE A 171 -2.26 6.22 -8.36
CA PHE A 171 -2.60 7.59 -8.72
C PHE A 171 -3.58 8.24 -7.74
N GLN A 172 -4.61 7.52 -7.30
CA GLN A 172 -5.55 7.97 -6.25
C GLN A 172 -4.83 8.13 -4.91
N VAL A 173 -3.93 7.20 -4.59
CA VAL A 173 -3.13 7.24 -3.36
C VAL A 173 -2.23 8.46 -3.32
N LEU A 174 -1.47 8.73 -4.39
CA LEU A 174 -0.61 9.92 -4.48
C LEU A 174 -1.40 11.22 -4.38
N ARG A 175 -2.55 11.30 -5.08
CA ARG A 175 -3.45 12.48 -5.00
C ARG A 175 -3.84 12.77 -3.55
N SER A 176 -4.04 11.73 -2.75
CA SER A 176 -4.49 11.84 -1.35
C SER A 176 -3.33 12.10 -0.37
N LEU A 177 -2.18 11.45 -0.56
CA LEU A 177 -1.05 11.55 0.37
C LEU A 177 -0.23 12.84 0.19
N ILE A 178 -0.03 13.31 -1.04
CA ILE A 178 0.90 14.43 -1.29
C ILE A 178 0.44 15.74 -0.62
N PRO A 179 -0.84 16.18 -0.74
CA PRO A 179 -1.29 17.39 -0.05
C PRO A 179 -1.10 17.30 1.47
N ARG A 180 -1.34 16.12 2.07
CA ARG A 180 -1.10 15.87 3.49
C ARG A 180 0.37 15.96 3.86
N ALA A 181 1.24 15.38 3.03
CA ALA A 181 2.68 15.50 3.22
C ALA A 181 3.14 16.97 3.22
N TYR A 182 2.64 17.79 2.30
CA TYR A 182 2.94 19.23 2.29
C TYR A 182 2.37 19.97 3.50
N ALA A 183 1.17 19.63 3.94
CA ALA A 183 0.58 20.20 5.16
C ALA A 183 1.44 19.88 6.41
N CYS A 184 2.11 18.73 6.42
CA CYS A 184 3.10 18.35 7.42
C CYS A 184 4.51 18.94 7.18
N GLY A 185 4.69 19.83 6.20
CA GLY A 185 5.98 20.46 5.87
C GLY A 185 7.00 19.50 5.24
N LEU A 186 6.56 18.37 4.67
CA LEU A 186 7.44 17.36 4.11
C LEU A 186 7.82 17.65 2.66
N VAL A 187 9.04 17.23 2.32
CA VAL A 187 9.58 17.30 0.96
C VAL A 187 9.30 16.00 0.21
N VAL A 188 8.53 16.11 -0.86
CA VAL A 188 8.20 14.98 -1.74
C VAL A 188 9.30 14.71 -2.77
N GLU A 189 10.01 15.74 -3.27
CA GLU A 189 10.97 15.51 -4.35
C GLU A 189 12.19 14.68 -3.90
N GLN A 190 12.54 13.66 -4.69
CA GLN A 190 13.66 12.74 -4.39
C GLN A 190 15.01 13.46 -4.20
N ARG A 191 15.22 14.61 -4.85
CA ARG A 191 16.49 15.36 -4.82
C ARG A 191 16.46 16.63 -3.96
N ALA A 192 15.29 17.02 -3.47
CA ALA A 192 15.20 18.21 -2.64
C ALA A 192 15.69 17.90 -1.22
N THR A 193 16.20 18.92 -0.55
CA THR A 193 16.67 18.84 0.84
C THR A 193 15.54 19.25 1.78
N GLY A 194 15.33 18.50 2.85
CA GLY A 194 14.34 18.81 3.89
C GLY A 194 13.79 17.55 4.54
N THR A 195 12.85 17.73 5.47
CA THR A 195 12.20 16.63 6.20
C THR A 195 11.38 15.77 5.25
N ARG A 196 11.56 14.45 5.31
CA ARG A 196 10.84 13.47 4.48
C ARG A 196 9.84 12.67 5.29
N LEU A 197 9.00 11.90 4.61
CA LEU A 197 8.06 10.98 5.26
C LEU A 197 8.78 9.98 6.18
N SER A 198 9.92 9.47 5.74
CA SER A 198 10.74 8.60 6.57
C SER A 198 11.41 9.30 7.75
N ASP A 199 11.64 10.61 7.72
CA ASP A 199 12.08 11.35 8.92
C ASP A 199 10.93 11.47 9.92
N LEU A 200 9.72 11.78 9.44
CA LEU A 200 8.51 11.79 10.25
C LEU A 200 8.23 10.41 10.87
N ALA A 201 8.49 9.33 10.13
CA ALA A 201 8.39 7.97 10.68
C ALA A 201 9.37 7.77 11.85
N VAL A 202 10.66 8.09 11.68
CA VAL A 202 11.65 7.97 12.76
C VAL A 202 11.24 8.80 13.98
N GLU A 203 10.71 10.00 13.80
CA GLU A 203 10.22 10.84 14.90
C GLU A 203 9.04 10.20 15.64
N ARG A 204 8.08 9.61 14.91
CA ARG A 204 6.78 9.21 15.46
C ARG A 204 6.68 7.76 15.90
N ILE A 205 7.53 6.88 15.38
CA ILE A 205 7.50 5.44 15.67
C ILE A 205 8.85 4.90 16.17
N SER A 206 9.74 5.76 16.66
CA SER A 206 10.98 5.32 17.30
C SER A 206 10.69 4.42 18.49
N GLY A 207 11.17 3.19 18.44
CA GLY A 207 10.97 2.24 19.54
C GLY A 207 11.35 0.81 19.19
N PRO A 208 11.15 -0.13 20.13
CA PRO A 208 11.38 -1.55 19.92
C PRO A 208 10.64 -2.11 18.68
N TRP A 209 9.42 -1.64 18.39
CA TRP A 209 8.65 -2.11 17.23
C TRP A 209 9.36 -1.78 15.92
N GLN A 210 9.82 -0.54 15.75
CA GLN A 210 10.55 -0.11 14.55
C GLN A 210 11.85 -0.90 14.38
N GLN A 211 12.58 -1.14 15.47
CA GLN A 211 13.83 -1.92 15.42
C GLN A 211 13.61 -3.37 14.96
N LEU A 212 12.44 -3.95 15.29
CA LEU A 212 12.10 -5.31 14.90
C LEU A 212 11.62 -5.40 13.46
N PHE A 213 10.65 -4.56 13.07
CA PHE A 213 9.94 -4.69 11.79
C PHE A 213 10.46 -3.77 10.68
N TRP A 214 11.23 -2.72 11.01
CA TRP A 214 11.65 -1.69 10.06
C TRP A 214 13.07 -1.18 10.30
N LYS A 215 14.04 -2.10 10.24
CA LYS A 215 15.45 -1.85 10.58
C LYS A 215 16.07 -0.70 9.78
N GLU A 216 15.63 -0.50 8.54
CA GLU A 216 16.15 0.54 7.66
C GLU A 216 15.89 1.95 8.22
N LEU A 217 14.76 2.16 8.93
CA LEU A 217 14.44 3.44 9.57
C LEU A 217 15.41 3.74 10.72
N SER A 218 15.81 2.72 11.48
CA SER A 218 16.70 2.90 12.64
C SER A 218 18.12 3.32 12.24
N SER A 219 18.57 2.92 11.05
CA SER A 219 19.88 3.30 10.49
C SER A 219 19.84 4.59 9.66
N LYS A 220 18.67 5.22 9.54
CA LYS A 220 18.47 6.32 8.60
C LYS A 220 19.09 7.62 9.13
N ALA A 221 19.89 8.28 8.30
CA ALA A 221 20.35 9.65 8.58
C ALA A 221 19.23 10.69 8.34
N PRO A 222 19.11 11.75 9.16
CA PRO A 222 18.12 12.80 8.97
C PRO A 222 18.17 13.43 7.57
N GLY A 223 17.01 13.58 6.91
CA GLY A 223 16.86 14.13 5.57
C GLY A 223 17.29 13.20 4.43
N ALA A 224 17.92 12.05 4.74
CA ALA A 224 18.29 11.06 3.74
C ALA A 224 17.04 10.44 3.12
N TYR A 225 17.13 10.07 1.84
CA TYR A 225 16.03 9.42 1.14
C TYR A 225 15.99 7.93 1.46
N LEU A 226 14.85 7.42 1.94
CA LEU A 226 14.60 6.00 2.16
C LEU A 226 13.58 5.47 1.12
N PRO A 227 14.02 4.77 0.06
CA PRO A 227 13.15 4.37 -1.05
C PRO A 227 12.01 3.41 -0.71
N SER A 228 12.02 2.71 0.42
CA SER A 228 10.88 1.87 0.82
C SER A 228 9.68 2.76 1.13
N LEU A 229 9.84 3.70 2.06
CA LEU A 229 8.77 4.57 2.51
C LEU A 229 8.60 5.84 1.66
N ASP A 230 9.67 6.55 1.29
CA ASP A 230 9.54 7.84 0.60
C ASP A 230 9.02 7.71 -0.85
N ASP A 231 9.29 6.58 -1.53
CA ASP A 231 8.76 6.34 -2.89
C ASP A 231 7.20 6.35 -2.90
N THR A 232 6.54 6.16 -1.76
CA THR A 232 5.05 6.23 -1.62
C THR A 232 4.48 7.61 -1.95
N LEU A 233 5.30 8.67 -1.93
CA LEU A 233 4.91 10.03 -2.30
C LEU A 233 5.43 10.45 -3.68
N VAL A 234 6.40 9.73 -4.25
CA VAL A 234 7.16 10.17 -5.43
C VAL A 234 6.76 9.42 -6.69
N ARG A 235 6.45 8.13 -6.56
CA ARG A 235 6.35 7.22 -7.70
C ARG A 235 5.01 6.54 -7.72
N LEU A 236 4.44 6.46 -8.92
CA LEU A 236 3.35 5.52 -9.22
C LEU A 236 3.91 4.11 -9.23
N ARG A 237 4.10 3.53 -8.03
CA ARG A 237 4.57 2.14 -7.91
C ARG A 237 3.43 1.17 -8.19
N SER A 238 3.78 0.06 -8.83
CA SER A 238 3.01 -1.18 -8.80
C SER A 238 3.77 -2.19 -7.95
N GLY A 239 3.12 -2.87 -7.01
CA GLY A 239 3.71 -4.02 -6.31
C GLY A 239 3.78 -3.91 -4.78
N SER A 240 4.79 -4.59 -4.18
CA SER A 240 4.92 -5.01 -2.76
C SER A 240 5.11 -3.90 -1.72
N CYS A 241 4.62 -2.70 -1.97
CA CYS A 241 4.79 -1.56 -1.06
C CYS A 241 3.56 -1.35 -0.18
N HIS A 242 2.77 -2.40 0.06
CA HIS A 242 1.52 -2.27 0.83
C HIS A 242 1.77 -1.86 2.28
N HIS A 243 2.84 -2.39 2.92
CA HIS A 243 3.28 -1.95 4.24
C HIS A 243 3.70 -0.48 4.23
N ASP A 244 4.43 -0.04 3.19
CA ASP A 244 4.87 1.35 3.02
C ASP A 244 3.67 2.31 2.93
N TYR A 245 2.66 1.96 2.13
CA TYR A 245 1.45 2.77 2.01
C TYR A 245 0.62 2.78 3.28
N ALA A 246 0.46 1.64 3.95
CA ALA A 246 -0.26 1.57 5.22
C ALA A 246 0.39 2.48 6.27
N LEU A 247 1.72 2.48 6.36
CA LEU A 247 2.46 3.36 7.25
C LEU A 247 2.35 4.84 6.82
N ALA A 248 2.42 5.12 5.52
CA ALA A 248 2.23 6.48 5.00
C ALA A 248 0.86 7.07 5.37
N PHE A 249 -0.22 6.30 5.26
CA PHE A 249 -1.55 6.73 5.71
C PHE A 249 -1.57 6.98 7.23
N ALA A 250 -1.03 6.05 8.02
CA ALA A 250 -1.01 6.18 9.48
C ALA A 250 -0.23 7.39 9.99
N LEU A 251 0.82 7.80 9.27
CA LEU A 251 1.64 8.98 9.57
C LEU A 251 0.98 10.30 9.15
N LEU A 252 0.26 10.32 8.03
CA LEU A 252 -0.24 11.55 7.41
C LEU A 252 -1.71 11.86 7.70
N TYR A 253 -2.45 10.92 8.26
CA TYR A 253 -3.86 11.09 8.62
C TYR A 253 -4.07 10.87 10.11
N ASP A 254 -5.04 11.62 10.67
CA ASP A 254 -5.40 11.52 12.09
C ASP A 254 -6.29 10.30 12.37
N SER A 255 -6.98 9.78 11.35
CA SER A 255 -7.80 8.57 11.41
C SER A 255 -7.80 7.78 10.10
N VAL A 256 -8.10 6.49 10.17
CA VAL A 256 -8.23 5.61 9.00
C VAL A 256 -9.44 6.00 8.14
N ASP A 257 -10.56 6.37 8.75
CA ASP A 257 -11.76 6.81 8.04
C ASP A 257 -11.50 8.06 7.19
N GLU A 258 -10.77 9.04 7.72
CA GLU A 258 -10.39 10.24 6.96
C GLU A 258 -9.53 9.88 5.75
N ALA A 259 -8.57 8.97 5.91
CA ALA A 259 -7.72 8.49 4.83
C ALA A 259 -8.53 7.83 3.71
N PHE A 260 -9.43 6.91 4.06
CA PHE A 260 -10.22 6.20 3.07
C PHE A 260 -11.34 7.06 2.45
N ASN A 261 -11.87 8.05 3.17
CA ASN A 261 -12.78 9.04 2.61
C ASN A 261 -12.07 9.93 1.57
N ASP A 262 -10.84 10.37 1.84
CA ASP A 262 -10.07 11.14 0.86
C ASP A 262 -9.73 10.29 -0.38
N LEU A 263 -9.46 8.99 -0.21
CA LEU A 263 -9.26 8.06 -1.31
C LEU A 263 -10.51 7.84 -2.18
N GLN A 264 -11.71 8.12 -1.69
CA GLN A 264 -12.95 8.02 -2.48
C GLN A 264 -13.21 9.25 -3.36
N ARG A 265 -12.47 10.35 -3.17
CA ARG A 265 -12.65 11.57 -3.96
C ARG A 265 -12.31 11.32 -5.43
N LYS A 266 -13.12 11.88 -6.32
CA LYS A 266 -12.95 11.71 -7.77
C LYS A 266 -11.58 12.23 -8.20
N LEU A 267 -10.91 11.46 -9.05
CA LEU A 267 -9.69 11.91 -9.71
C LEU A 267 -9.96 13.16 -10.57
N PRO A 268 -8.97 14.04 -10.72
CA PRO A 268 -9.05 15.14 -11.67
C PRO A 268 -9.34 14.62 -13.08
N THR A 269 -10.23 15.31 -13.79
CA THR A 269 -10.48 15.01 -15.20
C THR A 269 -9.25 15.28 -16.06
N TYR A 270 -9.13 14.62 -17.20
CA TYR A 270 -8.09 14.96 -18.18
C TYR A 270 -8.08 16.45 -18.54
N ARG A 271 -9.29 17.04 -18.69
CA ARG A 271 -9.47 18.46 -19.01
C ARG A 271 -8.88 19.38 -17.94
N SER A 272 -9.08 19.05 -16.65
CA SER A 272 -8.51 19.84 -15.54
C SER A 272 -7.00 19.69 -15.41
N LEU A 273 -6.42 18.57 -15.84
CA LEU A 273 -4.97 18.36 -15.82
C LEU A 273 -4.25 19.02 -17.01
N LEU A 274 -4.95 19.30 -18.11
CA LEU A 274 -4.34 19.74 -19.36
C LEU A 274 -3.43 20.99 -19.23
N PRO A 275 -3.79 22.06 -18.50
CA PRO A 275 -2.91 23.21 -18.32
C PRO A 275 -1.60 22.83 -17.61
N LEU A 276 -1.70 21.99 -16.57
CA LEU A 276 -0.56 21.55 -15.76
C LEU A 276 0.37 20.63 -16.54
N LEU A 277 -0.21 19.73 -17.35
CA LEU A 277 0.56 18.89 -18.28
C LEU A 277 1.36 19.73 -19.27
N ASN A 278 0.82 20.85 -19.73
CA ASN A 278 1.54 21.74 -20.65
C ASN A 278 2.71 22.44 -19.96
N VAL A 279 2.50 22.93 -18.73
CA VAL A 279 3.56 23.53 -17.91
C VAL A 279 4.66 22.51 -17.63
N GLU A 280 4.30 21.29 -17.22
CA GLU A 280 5.27 20.23 -16.92
C GLU A 280 5.99 19.72 -18.19
N ALA A 281 5.29 19.66 -19.33
CA ALA A 281 5.91 19.35 -20.61
C ALA A 281 6.93 20.41 -21.05
N ALA A 282 6.70 21.69 -20.74
CA ALA A 282 7.61 22.79 -21.03
C ALA A 282 8.85 22.81 -20.11
N ARG A 283 8.80 22.15 -18.94
CA ARG A 283 9.95 22.03 -18.06
C ARG A 283 10.99 21.10 -18.69
N VAL A 284 12.09 21.69 -19.19
CA VAL A 284 13.27 20.95 -19.66
C VAL A 284 14.03 20.42 -18.44
N PRO A 285 14.13 19.09 -18.23
CA PRO A 285 14.89 18.55 -17.13
C PRO A 285 16.35 18.93 -17.32
N ARG A 286 17.01 19.41 -16.26
CA ARG A 286 18.45 19.75 -16.29
C ARG A 286 19.34 18.58 -16.76
N TYR A 287 18.84 17.35 -16.73
CA TYR A 287 19.53 16.12 -17.14
C TYR A 287 19.11 15.60 -18.53
N ALA A 288 18.20 16.27 -19.24
CA ALA A 288 17.77 15.89 -20.58
C ALA A 288 18.80 16.26 -21.67
N ALA A 289 19.85 17.00 -21.31
CA ALA A 289 20.89 17.46 -22.23
C ALA A 289 21.58 16.34 -23.04
N ALA A 290 21.48 15.07 -22.61
CA ALA A 290 22.12 13.94 -23.27
C ALA A 290 21.20 13.08 -24.17
N ARG A 291 19.88 13.31 -24.22
CA ARG A 291 18.94 12.49 -25.02
C ARG A 291 18.15 13.34 -26.02
N ARG A 292 18.73 13.49 -27.23
CA ARG A 292 18.19 13.84 -28.58
C ARG A 292 17.07 14.90 -28.71
N LYS A 293 17.20 15.68 -29.78
CA LYS A 293 16.21 16.61 -30.37
C LYS A 293 14.78 16.00 -30.49
N GLU A 294 14.68 14.71 -30.81
CA GLU A 294 13.42 13.92 -30.88
C GLU A 294 12.65 13.77 -29.55
N CYS A 295 13.29 13.98 -28.40
CA CYS A 295 12.61 13.96 -27.09
C CYS A 295 11.98 15.32 -26.73
N MET A 296 12.40 16.41 -27.38
CA MET A 296 11.84 17.75 -27.15
C MET A 296 10.74 18.09 -28.14
N GLU A 297 10.89 17.67 -29.41
CA GLU A 297 9.84 17.79 -30.41
C GLU A 297 8.63 16.93 -30.01
N ASN A 298 7.45 17.56 -29.92
CA ASN A 298 6.16 16.96 -29.55
C ASN A 298 6.03 16.43 -28.11
N ARG A 299 6.88 16.89 -27.18
CA ARG A 299 6.79 16.48 -25.77
C ARG A 299 5.41 16.74 -25.14
N PRO A 300 4.75 17.90 -25.35
CA PRO A 300 3.41 18.13 -24.84
C PRO A 300 2.38 17.14 -25.39
N GLU A 301 2.36 16.85 -26.71
CA GLU A 301 1.43 15.85 -27.25
C GLU A 301 1.69 14.45 -26.69
N ARG A 302 2.95 14.05 -26.56
CA ARG A 302 3.33 12.75 -25.99
C ARG A 302 2.88 12.60 -24.54
N LEU A 303 3.13 13.61 -23.69
CA LEU A 303 2.66 13.57 -22.30
C LEU A 303 1.13 13.51 -22.24
N ARG A 304 0.44 14.33 -23.04
CA ARG A 304 -1.02 14.35 -23.15
C ARG A 304 -1.57 12.98 -23.56
N LEU A 305 -0.98 12.33 -24.56
CA LEU A 305 -1.40 11.02 -25.04
C LEU A 305 -1.19 9.94 -23.97
N ALA A 306 -0.03 9.94 -23.30
CA ALA A 306 0.27 9.01 -22.22
C ALA A 306 -0.72 9.18 -21.05
N VAL A 307 -0.96 10.40 -20.58
CA VAL A 307 -1.90 10.65 -19.47
C VAL A 307 -3.34 10.34 -19.88
N LYS A 308 -3.76 10.69 -21.10
CA LYS A 308 -5.07 10.29 -21.61
C LYS A 308 -5.23 8.78 -21.61
N SER A 309 -4.20 8.04 -22.03
CA SER A 309 -4.18 6.58 -22.02
C SER A 309 -4.28 6.00 -20.60
N VAL A 310 -3.52 6.53 -19.63
CA VAL A 310 -3.59 6.12 -18.21
C VAL A 310 -4.98 6.38 -17.63
N LEU A 311 -5.54 7.57 -17.83
CA LEU A 311 -6.89 7.92 -17.35
C LEU A 311 -8.00 7.11 -18.04
N SER A 312 -7.73 6.58 -19.24
CA SER A 312 -8.63 5.65 -19.94
C SER A 312 -8.40 4.19 -19.53
N GLY A 313 -7.44 3.93 -18.65
CA GLY A 313 -7.24 2.62 -18.03
C GLY A 313 -5.99 1.86 -18.42
N ALA A 314 -5.16 2.37 -19.33
CA ALA A 314 -3.91 1.72 -19.68
C ALA A 314 -2.94 1.68 -18.49
N THR A 315 -2.07 0.67 -18.47
CA THR A 315 -0.97 0.63 -17.51
C THR A 315 0.02 1.76 -17.77
N LEU A 316 0.69 2.23 -16.72
CA LEU A 316 1.69 3.28 -16.84
C LEU A 316 2.78 2.90 -17.87
N ASP A 317 3.23 1.64 -17.85
CA ASP A 317 4.23 1.14 -18.78
C ASP A 317 3.69 1.03 -20.22
N ALA A 318 2.43 0.61 -20.39
CA ALA A 318 1.82 0.55 -21.71
C ALA A 318 1.65 1.95 -22.32
N ALA A 319 1.14 2.90 -21.53
CA ALA A 319 1.00 4.30 -21.92
C ALA A 319 2.36 4.95 -22.21
N ALA A 320 3.38 4.67 -21.39
CA ALA A 320 4.73 5.18 -21.60
C ALA A 320 5.38 4.60 -22.87
N ARG A 321 5.27 3.28 -23.09
CA ARG A 321 5.77 2.63 -24.31
C ARG A 321 5.11 3.18 -25.57
N ALA A 322 3.80 3.44 -25.53
CA ALA A 322 3.06 4.00 -26.67
C ALA A 322 3.58 5.38 -27.12
N VAL A 323 4.25 6.13 -26.23
CA VAL A 323 4.84 7.44 -26.52
C VAL A 323 6.38 7.43 -26.56
N GLY A 324 7.00 6.25 -26.46
CA GLY A 324 8.45 6.08 -26.47
C GLY A 324 9.16 6.55 -25.19
N TRP A 325 8.46 6.61 -24.06
CA TRP A 325 9.02 7.03 -22.77
C TRP A 325 9.14 5.88 -21.78
N GLY A 326 9.93 6.08 -20.71
CA GLY A 326 9.96 5.18 -19.56
C GLY A 326 8.79 5.44 -18.62
N GLY A 327 8.20 4.39 -18.05
CA GLY A 327 7.08 4.48 -17.09
C GLY A 327 7.38 5.43 -15.92
N ASN A 328 8.60 5.37 -15.37
CA ASN A 328 9.05 6.26 -14.29
C ASN A 328 9.00 7.75 -14.67
N SER A 329 9.27 8.10 -15.92
CA SER A 329 9.23 9.50 -16.38
C SER A 329 7.80 10.00 -16.47
N VAL A 330 6.90 9.23 -17.11
CA VAL A 330 5.47 9.55 -17.19
C VAL A 330 4.88 9.65 -15.78
N GLY A 331 5.17 8.68 -14.92
CA GLY A 331 4.61 8.65 -13.57
C GLY A 331 5.04 9.82 -12.70
N ARG A 332 6.31 10.24 -12.80
CA ARG A 332 6.80 11.44 -12.11
C ARG A 332 6.12 12.71 -12.58
N MET A 333 6.03 12.92 -13.90
CA MET A 333 5.37 14.09 -14.48
C MET A 333 3.89 14.15 -14.08
N LEU A 334 3.23 12.99 -14.08
CA LEU A 334 1.84 12.86 -13.66
C LEU A 334 1.66 13.16 -12.16
N ALA A 335 2.55 12.67 -11.30
CA ALA A 335 2.56 13.00 -9.88
C ALA A 335 2.76 14.52 -9.64
N GLN A 336 3.69 15.15 -10.36
CA GLN A 336 3.91 16.60 -10.28
C GLN A 336 2.69 17.42 -10.72
N CYS A 337 1.97 16.96 -11.75
CA CYS A 337 0.73 17.60 -12.17
C CYS A 337 -0.37 17.49 -11.11
N LEU A 338 -0.46 16.37 -10.39
CA LEU A 338 -1.40 16.22 -9.26
C LEU A 338 -1.10 17.23 -8.15
N VAL A 339 0.17 17.36 -7.77
CA VAL A 339 0.60 18.34 -6.77
C VAL A 339 0.16 19.75 -7.15
N ALA A 340 0.45 20.14 -8.39
CA ALA A 340 0.15 21.48 -8.86
C ALA A 340 -1.36 21.74 -8.96
N ALA A 341 -2.19 20.72 -9.21
CA ALA A 341 -3.63 20.86 -9.34
C ALA A 341 -4.30 21.30 -8.02
N GLU A 342 -3.88 20.71 -6.91
CA GLU A 342 -4.40 21.02 -5.57
C GLU A 342 -3.94 22.42 -5.11
N SER A 343 -2.73 22.86 -5.50
CA SER A 343 -2.29 24.24 -5.25
C SER A 343 -3.05 25.28 -6.07
N PHE A 344 -3.66 24.87 -7.21
CA PHE A 344 -4.36 25.75 -8.13
C PHE A 344 -5.86 25.85 -7.89
N THR A 345 -6.46 24.97 -7.07
CA THR A 345 -7.82 25.22 -6.61
C THR A 345 -7.78 26.54 -5.85
N PRO A 346 -8.42 27.61 -6.38
CA PRO A 346 -8.52 28.86 -5.65
C PRO A 346 -9.05 28.45 -4.29
N ARG A 347 -8.38 28.83 -3.20
CA ARG A 347 -9.00 28.78 -1.89
C ARG A 347 -10.33 29.50 -2.10
N GLU A 348 -11.41 28.74 -2.25
CA GLU A 348 -12.75 29.31 -2.17
C GLU A 348 -12.68 30.13 -0.90
N ALA A 349 -12.94 31.42 -1.05
CA ALA A 349 -12.99 32.35 0.06
C ALA A 349 -14.17 31.89 0.94
N THR A 350 -14.00 30.79 1.65
CA THR A 350 -14.74 30.47 2.83
C THR A 350 -14.36 31.58 3.78
N GLY A 351 -15.19 32.62 3.74
CA GLY A 351 -15.28 33.60 4.79
C GLY A 351 -15.53 32.82 6.07
N ILE A 352 -14.45 32.45 6.74
CA ILE A 352 -14.45 32.25 8.17
C ILE A 352 -14.81 33.64 8.69
N ALA A 353 -16.10 33.87 8.89
CA ALA A 353 -16.58 34.98 9.66
C ALA A 353 -15.88 34.86 11.02
N CYS A 354 -14.91 35.74 11.27
CA CYS A 354 -14.40 35.94 12.61
C CYS A 354 -15.61 36.27 13.48
N SER A 355 -16.00 35.36 14.37
CA SER A 355 -16.93 35.65 15.43
C SER A 355 -16.43 36.88 16.18
N PRO A 356 -17.28 37.90 16.44
CA PRO A 356 -16.87 39.07 17.18
C PRO A 356 -16.44 38.64 18.58
N VAL A 357 -15.22 39.04 18.94
CA VAL A 357 -14.67 38.93 20.30
C VAL A 357 -15.66 39.62 21.24
N GLN A 358 -16.29 38.85 22.12
CA GLN A 358 -17.06 39.40 23.24
C GLN A 358 -16.07 40.00 24.23
N THR A 359 -16.11 41.32 24.39
CA THR A 359 -15.41 42.05 25.45
C THR A 359 -16.03 41.72 26.81
N PRO A 360 -15.22 41.44 27.85
CA PRO A 360 -15.73 41.27 29.21
C PRO A 360 -16.12 42.63 29.80
N VAL A 361 -17.20 42.62 30.60
CA VAL A 361 -17.73 43.74 31.41
C VAL A 361 -16.89 43.94 32.66
#